data_AF-A0AA35QVN3-F1
#
_entry.id   AF-A0AA35QVN3-F1
#
_cell.length_a   1.000
_cell.length_b   1.000
_cell.length_c   1.000
_cell.angle_alpha   90.00
_cell.angle_beta   90.00
_cell.angle_gamma   90.00
#
_symmetry.space_group_name_H-M   'P 1'
#
loop_
_entity.id
_entity.type
_entity.pdbx_description
1 polymer ?
#
loop_
_entity_poly.entity_id
_entity_poly.type
_entity_poly.pdbx_seq_one_letter_code
_entity_poly.pdbx_strand_id
1 'polypeptide(L)' 'MASFYGHRAVVELLLENGADVSICSEDGLSPLYVASCNGHTEVVDVLVKAGADVHQA' A
#
# COMPACT_ATOMS: atom_id res chain seq x y z
N MET A 1 -0.66 0.12 -8.15
CA MET A 1 -0.33 -1.14 -8.90
C MET A 1 0.51 -2.11 -8.08
N ALA A 2 1.65 -1.72 -7.50
CA ALA A 2 2.48 -2.64 -6.69
C ALA A 2 1.70 -3.35 -5.56
N SER A 3 0.86 -2.61 -4.84
CA SER A 3 -0.01 -3.18 -3.79
C SER A 3 -1.11 -4.09 -4.31
N PHE A 4 -1.57 -3.88 -5.54
CA PHE A 4 -2.59 -4.73 -6.20
C PHE A 4 -2.02 -6.12 -6.54
N TYR A 5 -0.79 -6.16 -7.01
CA TYR A 5 -0.11 -7.41 -7.38
C TYR A 5 0.72 -8.02 -6.25
N GLY A 6 0.67 -7.47 -5.03
CA GLY A 6 1.40 -8.01 -3.89
C GLY A 6 2.93 -7.83 -3.97
N HIS A 7 3.41 -6.85 -4.73
CA HIS A 7 4.83 -6.64 -4.98
C HIS A 7 5.52 -5.92 -3.81
N ARG A 8 5.73 -6.62 -2.69
CA ARG A 8 6.36 -6.10 -1.47
C ARG A 8 7.64 -5.31 -1.72
N ALA A 9 8.62 -5.90 -2.41
CA ALA A 9 9.91 -5.26 -2.66
C ALA A 9 9.79 -3.94 -3.45
N VAL A 10 8.80 -3.85 -4.35
CA VAL A 10 8.53 -2.61 -5.10
C VAL A 10 7.89 -1.57 -4.18
N VAL A 11 6.99 -1.98 -3.30
CA VAL A 11 6.38 -1.08 -2.30
C VAL A 11 7.45 -0.52 -1.36
N GLU A 12 8.35 -1.36 -0.85
CA GLU A 12 9.49 -0.92 -0.02
C GLU A 12 10.37 0.09 -0.74
N LEU A 13 10.77 -0.19 -1.99
CA LEU A 13 11.60 0.71 -2.77
C LEU A 13 10.91 2.06 -3.03
N LEU A 14 9.61 2.07 -3.28
CA LEU A 14 8.84 3.30 -3.43
C LEU A 14 8.83 4.12 -2.13
N LEU A 15 8.62 3.47 -0.99
CA LEU A 15 8.63 4.10 0.33
C LEU A 15 10.00 4.70 0.68
N GLU A 16 11.08 3.98 0.38
CA GLU A 16 12.45 4.47 0.56
C GLU A 16 12.75 5.72 -0.28
N ASN A 17 12.07 5.88 -1.41
CA ASN A 17 12.15 7.06 -2.28
C ASN A 17 11.14 8.16 -1.89
N GLY A 18 10.47 8.04 -0.75
CA GLY A 18 9.55 9.05 -0.22
C GLY A 18 8.16 9.01 -0.86
N ALA A 19 7.73 7.88 -1.41
CA ALA A 19 6.36 7.72 -1.87
C ALA A 19 5.38 7.86 -0.70
N ASP A 20 4.33 8.63 -0.92
CA ASP A 20 3.27 8.85 0.07
C ASP A 20 2.25 7.70 0.01
N VAL A 21 2.07 7.03 1.15
CA VAL A 21 1.13 5.89 1.32
C VAL A 21 -0.32 6.30 1.42
N SER A 22 -0.61 7.59 1.63
CA SER A 22 -1.97 8.14 1.68
C SER A 22 -2.56 8.44 0.31
N ILE A 23 -1.75 8.40 -0.76
CA ILE A 23 -2.22 8.65 -2.12
C ILE A 23 -3.04 7.46 -2.61
N CYS A 24 -4.33 7.71 -2.83
CA CYS A 24 -5.25 6.75 -3.41
C CYS A 24 -5.11 6.65 -4.94
N SER A 25 -5.60 5.55 -5.53
CA SER A 25 -5.76 5.44 -6.98
C SER A 25 -6.80 6.44 -7.51
N GLU A 26 -6.95 6.53 -8.84
CA GLU A 26 -8.00 7.34 -9.48
C GLU A 26 -9.42 6.95 -9.02
N ASP A 27 -9.61 5.69 -8.61
CA ASP A 27 -10.87 5.18 -8.04
C ASP A 27 -11.05 5.51 -6.55
N GLY A 28 -10.11 6.26 -5.96
CA GLY A 28 -10.10 6.61 -4.54
C GLY A 28 -9.62 5.50 -3.63
N LEU A 29 -9.09 4.39 -4.16
CA LEU A 29 -8.67 3.24 -3.36
C LEU A 29 -7.26 3.42 -2.79
N SER A 30 -7.10 3.29 -1.48
CA SER A 30 -5.80 3.38 -0.83
C SER A 30 -4.92 2.15 -1.16
N PRO A 31 -3.57 2.31 -1.16
CA PRO A 31 -2.66 1.18 -1.35
C PRO A 31 -2.90 0.06 -0.34
N LEU A 32 -3.31 0.42 0.89
CA LEU A 32 -3.61 -0.50 1.98
C LEU A 32 -4.92 -1.26 1.75
N TYR A 33 -5.97 -0.56 1.30
CA TYR A 33 -7.24 -1.19 0.93
C TYR A 33 -7.04 -2.24 -0.16
N VAL A 34 -6.33 -1.87 -1.22
CA VAL A 34 -6.04 -2.75 -2.35
C VAL A 34 -5.25 -3.98 -1.93
N ALA A 35 -4.20 -3.82 -1.10
CA ALA A 35 -3.44 -4.96 -0.58
C ALA A 35 -4.29 -5.88 0.30
N SER A 36 -5.15 -5.30 1.15
CA SER A 36 -6.04 -6.03 2.05
C SER A 36 -7.10 -6.83 1.30
N CYS A 37 -7.76 -6.22 0.31
CA CYS A 37 -8.78 -6.88 -0.50
C CYS A 37 -8.23 -8.07 -1.30
N ASN A 38 -6.97 -8.00 -1.71
CA ASN A 38 -6.31 -9.08 -2.45
C ASN A 38 -5.57 -10.09 -1.54
N GLY A 39 -5.59 -9.88 -0.22
CA GLY A 39 -4.95 -10.80 0.74
C GLY A 39 -3.42 -10.74 0.78
N HIS A 40 -2.81 -9.63 0.31
CA HIS A 40 -1.36 -9.46 0.26
C HIS A 40 -0.80 -9.04 1.63
N THR A 41 -0.79 -9.97 2.59
CA THR A 41 -0.45 -9.70 4.00
C THR A 41 0.92 -9.05 4.17
N GLU A 42 1.93 -9.45 3.38
CA GLU A 42 3.25 -8.83 3.51
C GLU A 42 3.27 -7.37 3.04
N VAL A 43 2.47 -7.01 2.03
CA VAL A 43 2.34 -5.62 1.59
C VAL A 43 1.58 -4.80 2.62
N VAL A 44 0.53 -5.37 3.22
CA VAL A 44 -0.21 -4.74 4.32
C VAL A 44 0.73 -4.39 5.46
N ASP A 45 1.59 -5.32 5.88
CA ASP A 45 2.55 -5.10 6.96
C ASP A 45 3.53 -3.96 6.64
N VAL A 46 4.06 -3.91 5.42
CA VAL A 46 4.94 -2.80 4.98
C VAL A 46 4.22 -1.45 5.00
N LEU A 47 3.00 -1.38 4.47
CA LEU A 47 2.24 -0.13 4.41
C LEU A 47 1.84 0.38 5.80
N VAL A 48 1.42 -0.52 6.70
CA VAL A 48 1.10 -0.17 8.09
C VAL A 48 2.33 0.33 8.83
N LYS A 49 3.50 -0.30 8.64
CA LYS A 49 4.78 0.16 9.21
C LYS A 49 5.20 1.53 8.68
N ALA A 50 4.86 1.83 7.43
CA ALA A 50 5.09 3.13 6.82
C ALA A 50 4.09 4.21 7.26
N GLY A 51 3.10 3.88 8.12
CA GLY A 51 2.14 4.83 8.65
C GLY A 51 0.90 5.01 7.77
N ALA A 52 0.56 4.06 6.90
CA ALA A 52 -0.69 4.09 6.16
C ALA A 52 -1.89 4.08 7.13
N ASP A 53 -2.85 4.97 6.90
CA ASP A 53 -4.05 5.05 7.73
C ASP A 53 -4.97 3.84 7.46
N VAL A 54 -5.19 3.03 8.49
CA VAL A 54 -6.03 1.83 8.46
C VAL A 54 -7.52 2.14 8.28
N HIS A 55 -7.92 3.40 8.45
CA HIS A 55 -9.28 3.88 8.26
C HIS A 55 -9.52 4.49 6.87
N GLN A 56 -8.47 4.63 6.07
CA GLN A 56 -8.54 5.25 4.75
C GLN A 56 -8.76 4.17 3.68
N ALA A 57 -10.00 4.08 3.19
CA ALA A 57 -10.41 3.19 2.10
C ALA A 57 -10.03 3.78 0.74
#